data_AF-A0A7Y2BFW0-F1
#
_entry.id   AF-A0A7Y2BFW0-F1
#
_cell.length_a   1.000
_cell.length_b   1.000
_cell.length_c   1.000
_cell.angle_alpha   90.00
_cell.angle_beta   90.00
_cell.angle_gamma   90.00
#
_symmetry.space_group_name_H-M   'P 1'
#
loop_
_entity.id
_entity.type
_entity.pdbx_description
1 polymer ?
#
loop_
_entity_poly.entity_id
_entity_poly.type
_entity_poly.pdbx_seq_one_letter_code
_entity_poly.pdbx_strand_id
1 'polypeptide(L)' 'SLPLRLVFRDKKRARRSIDEILSWDFDRIVLAHGDVIETGGRDVLRDAYTWLKG' A
#
# COMPACT_ATOMS: atom_id res chain seq x y z
N SER A 1 -2.04 -10.10 4.87
CA SER A 1 -2.28 -11.50 4.44
C SER A 1 -0.94 -12.23 4.25
N LEU A 2 -0.86 -13.52 4.60
CA LEU A 2 0.35 -14.35 4.48
C LEU A 2 1.06 -14.36 3.10
N PRO A 3 0.36 -14.28 1.95
CA PRO A 3 0.99 -14.39 0.63
C PRO A 3 1.89 -13.20 0.28
N LEU A 4 1.47 -11.97 0.62
CA LEU A 4 2.23 -10.76 0.32
C LEU A 4 3.59 -10.77 1.04
N ARG A 5 3.65 -11.29 2.26
CA ARG A 5 4.90 -11.43 3.03
C ARG A 5 5.94 -12.33 2.36
N LEU A 6 5.51 -13.28 1.52
CA LEU A 6 6.39 -14.22 0.84
C LEU A 6 6.90 -13.69 -0.50
N VAL A 7 6.10 -12.88 -1.21
CA VAL A 7 6.48 -12.31 -2.51
C VAL A 7 7.34 -11.04 -2.37
N PHE A 8 7.16 -10.25 -1.31
CA PHE A 8 7.99 -9.10 -1.02
C PHE A 8 9.33 -9.50 -0.37
N ARG A 9 10.29 -9.91 -1.21
CA ARG A 9 11.63 -10.34 -0.78
C ARG A 9 12.45 -9.23 -0.12
N ASP A 10 12.39 -8.01 -0.65
CA ASP A 10 13.05 -6.83 -0.07
C ASP A 10 12.01 -5.91 0.58
N LYS A 11 11.72 -6.18 1.86
CA LYS A 11 10.76 -5.40 2.65
C LYS A 11 11.18 -3.93 2.81
N LYS A 12 12.48 -3.63 2.84
CA LYS A 12 12.97 -2.26 2.99
C LYS A 12 12.72 -1.45 1.73
N ARG A 13 12.96 -2.03 0.55
CA ARG A 13 12.60 -1.41 -0.74
C ARG A 13 11.09 -1.23 -0.86
N ALA A 14 10.33 -2.27 -0.53
CA ALA A 14 8.87 -2.20 -0.54
C ALA A 14 8.34 -1.06 0.34
N ARG A 15 8.85 -0.95 1.58
CA ARG A 15 8.48 0.12 2.50
C ARG A 15 8.76 1.50 1.91
N ARG A 16 9.94 1.71 1.29
CA ARG A 16 10.27 2.99 0.65
C ARG A 16 9.30 3.35 -0.47
N SER A 17 8.95 2.40 -1.33
CA SER A 17 7.98 2.65 -2.40
C SER A 17 6.58 3.00 -1.86
N ILE A 18 6.14 2.32 -0.79
CA ILE A 18 4.86 2.66 -0.14
C ILE A 18 4.92 4.04 0.53
N ASP A 19 6.01 4.36 1.24
CA ASP A 19 6.21 5.66 1.87
C ASP A 19 6.22 6.80 0.82
N GLU A 20 6.81 6.56 -0.36
CA GLU A 20 6.82 7.49 -1.49
C GLU A 20 5.40 7.75 -2.01
N ILE A 21 4.61 6.69 -2.24
CA ILE A 21 3.21 6.84 -2.67
C ILE A 21 2.39 7.59 -1.61
N LEU A 22 2.58 7.27 -0.32
CA LEU A 22 1.90 7.94 0.80
C LEU A 22 2.27 9.41 0.96
N SER A 23 3.36 9.87 0.33
CA SER A 23 3.75 11.29 0.31
C SER A 23 2.94 12.12 -0.68
N TRP A 24 2.32 11.50 -1.68
CA TRP A 24 1.51 12.19 -2.68
C TRP A 24 0.22 12.71 -2.07
N ASP A 25 -0.38 13.73 -2.72
CA ASP A 25 -1.71 14.22 -2.36
C ASP A 25 -2.79 13.48 -3.14
N PHE A 26 -3.26 12.36 -2.58
CA PHE A 26 -4.30 11.53 -3.18
C PHE A 26 -5.35 11.09 -2.16
N ASP A 27 -6.56 10.83 -2.67
CA ASP A 27 -7.69 10.31 -1.90
C ASP A 27 -8.35 9.09 -2.57
N ARG A 28 -8.32 9.01 -3.91
CA ARG A 28 -8.87 7.90 -4.70
C ARG A 28 -7.79 6.89 -5.09
N ILE A 29 -8.10 5.59 -5.05
CA ILE A 29 -7.25 4.52 -5.60
C ILE A 29 -8.02 3.76 -6.68
N VAL A 30 -7.47 3.73 -7.88
CA VAL A 30 -7.94 2.87 -8.98
C VAL A 30 -7.09 1.61 -8.99
N LEU A 31 -7.69 0.47 -8.67
CA LEU A 31 -7.02 -0.83 -8.65
C LEU A 31 -7.01 -1.45 -10.05
N ALA A 32 -5.97 -2.25 -10.37
CA ALA A 32 -5.95 -3.04 -11.60
C ALA A 32 -7.07 -4.09 -11.64
N HIS A 33 -7.48 -4.58 -10.47
CA HIS A 33 -8.59 -5.50 -10.28
C HIS A 33 -9.31 -5.16 -8.98
N GLY A 34 -10.65 -5.25 -8.99
CA GLY A 34 -11.51 -4.91 -7.86
C GLY A 34 -12.11 -3.51 -8.00
N ASP A 35 -12.78 -3.08 -6.93
CA ASP A 35 -13.51 -1.82 -6.90
C ASP A 35 -12.59 -0.61 -6.69
N VAL A 36 -13.00 0.53 -7.24
CA VAL A 36 -12.33 1.81 -6.99
C VAL A 36 -12.56 2.22 -5.54
N ILE A 37 -11.49 2.61 -4.85
CA ILE A 37 -11.61 3.28 -3.55
C ILE A 37 -11.80 4.75 -3.84
N GLU A 38 -13.03 5.24 -3.72
CA GLU A 38 -13.40 6.61 -4.09
C GLU A 38 -12.82 7.66 -3.14
N THR A 39 -12.74 7.35 -1.83
CA THR A 39 -12.27 8.25 -0.78
C THR A 39 -11.52 7.50 0.32
N GLY A 40 -10.65 8.17 1.06
CA GLY A 40 -9.89 7.60 2.17
C GLY A 40 -8.74 6.69 1.72
N GLY A 41 -8.33 6.77 0.45
CA GLY A 41 -7.34 5.88 -0.15
C GLY A 41 -6.00 5.89 0.58
N ARG A 42 -5.57 7.04 1.10
CA ARG A 42 -4.32 7.15 1.88
C ARG A 42 -4.34 6.25 3.12
N ASP A 43 -5.45 6.25 3.85
CA ASP A 43 -5.60 5.43 5.06
C ASP A 43 -5.71 3.94 4.72
N VAL A 44 -6.47 3.61 3.69
CA VAL A 44 -6.57 2.23 3.21
C VAL A 44 -5.20 1.68 2.80
N LEU A 45 -4.41 2.46 2.04
CA LEU A 45 -3.05 2.05 1.64
C LEU A 45 -2.13 1.88 2.86
N ARG A 46 -2.15 2.85 3.79
CA ARG A 46 -1.36 2.80 5.02
C ARG A 46 -1.65 1.56 5.85
N ASP A 47 -2.91 1.20 5.99
CA ASP A 47 -3.33 0.07 6.83
C ASP A 47 -3.04 -1.26 6.14
N ALA A 48 -3.29 -1.37 4.83
CA ALA A 48 -3.00 -2.56 4.04
C ALA A 48 -1.50 -2.97 4.08
N TYR A 49 -0.60 -1.99 4.19
CA TYR A 49 0.84 -2.20 4.21
C TYR A 49 1.52 -2.03 5.58
N THR A 50 0.75 -1.88 6.66
CA THR A 50 1.32 -1.71 8.02
C THR A 50 2.22 -2.88 8.46
N TRP A 51 2.01 -4.08 7.89
CA TRP A 51 2.87 -5.25 8.14
C TRP A 51 4.32 -5.11 7.62
N LEU A 52 4.63 -4.09 6.80
CA LEU A 52 5.99 -3.75 6.34
C LEU A 52 6.77 -2.88 7.34
N LYS A 53 6.16 -2.43 8.45
CA LYS A 53 6.82 -1.62 9.48
C LYS A 53 7.75 -2.42 10.41
N GLY A 54 7.79 -3.75 10.27
CA GLY A 54 8.65 -4.67 11.04
C GLY A 54 9.83 -5.19 10.25
#